data_AF-F7RMU7-F1
#
_entry.id   AF-F7RMU7-F1
#
_cell.length_a   1.000
_cell.length_b   1.000
_cell.length_c   1.000
_cell.angle_alpha   90.00
_cell.angle_beta   90.00
_cell.angle_gamma   90.00
#
_symmetry.space_group_name_H-M   'P 1'
#
loop_
_entity.id
_entity.type
_entity.pdbx_description
1 polymer ?
#
loop_
_entity_poly.entity_id
_entity_poly.type
_entity_poly.pdbx_seq_one_letter_code
_entity_poly.pdbx_strand_id
1 'polypeptide(L)'
;MWWRTIWIIAAYWLLSAHFLRYDQVYLTGIFALAPLCILIKHRLVMRLLQVVLFVCIFAVWGVTTIETIQMRIAHETPWIRLAAIMGSVMLFTLGSILCGNGILRLRMHHSRWRTSPIR
;
A
#
# COMPACT_ATOMS: atom_id res chain seq x y z
N MET A 1 -14.84 0.80 -10.80
CA MET A 1 -14.08 0.77 -9.52
C MET A 1 -12.99 -0.31 -9.49
N TRP A 2 -13.01 -1.32 -10.36
CA TRP A 2 -12.11 -2.48 -10.37
C TRP A 2 -10.62 -2.15 -10.47
N TRP A 3 -10.22 -1.22 -11.35
CA TRP A 3 -8.81 -0.83 -11.55
C TRP A 3 -8.14 -0.29 -10.27
N ARG A 4 -8.89 0.45 -9.43
CA ARG A 4 -8.38 1.02 -8.17
C ARG A 4 -8.18 -0.06 -7.10
N THR A 5 -9.03 -1.08 -7.09
CA THR A 5 -8.89 -2.23 -6.19
C THR A 5 -7.67 -3.07 -6.55
N ILE A 6 -7.45 -3.28 -7.86
CA ILE A 6 -6.29 -4.02 -8.36
C ILE A 6 -4.98 -3.36 -7.91
N TRP A 7 -4.88 -2.03 -7.96
CA TRP A 7 -3.70 -1.29 -7.49
C TRP A 7 -3.40 -1.54 -6.01
N ILE A 8 -4.43 -1.50 -5.15
CA ILE A 8 -4.26 -1.72 -3.71
C ILE A 8 -3.87 -3.18 -3.44
N ILE A 9 -4.48 -4.15 -4.12
CA ILE A 9 -4.11 -5.57 -4.01
C ILE A 9 -2.64 -5.75 -4.41
N ALA A 10 -2.23 -5.19 -5.53
CA ALA A 10 -0.85 -5.28 -6.02
C ALA A 10 0.15 -4.68 -5.02
N ALA A 11 -0.15 -3.53 -4.41
CA ALA A 11 0.70 -2.93 -3.39
C ALA A 11 0.85 -3.82 -2.14
N TYR A 12 -0.24 -4.44 -1.67
CA TYR A 12 -0.22 -5.37 -0.55
C TYR A 12 0.52 -6.67 -0.86
N TRP A 13 0.38 -7.20 -2.08
CA TRP A 13 1.14 -8.37 -2.52
C TRP A 13 2.62 -8.08 -2.68
N LEU A 14 3.00 -6.89 -3.18
CA LEU A 14 4.39 -6.47 -3.24
C LEU A 14 5.02 -6.42 -1.85
N LEU A 15 4.28 -5.89 -0.87
CA LEU A 15 4.68 -5.86 0.54
C LEU A 15 4.76 -7.27 1.15
N SER A 16 3.80 -8.14 0.85
CA SER A 16 3.80 -9.53 1.29
C SER A 16 5.02 -10.30 0.73
N ALA A 17 5.32 -10.15 -0.56
CA ALA A 17 6.49 -10.75 -1.20
C ALA A 17 7.82 -10.26 -0.59
N HIS A 18 7.86 -8.99 -0.16
CA HIS A 18 9.01 -8.47 0.57
C HIS A 18 9.21 -9.21 1.90
N PHE A 19 8.16 -9.39 2.72
CA PHE A 19 8.27 -10.15 3.97
C PHE A 19 8.62 -11.62 3.75
N LEU A 20 8.16 -12.22 2.66
CA LEU A 20 8.52 -13.58 2.27
C LEU A 20 10.03 -13.71 2.00
N ARG A 21 10.66 -12.68 1.43
CA ARG A 21 12.11 -12.64 1.18
C ARG A 21 12.93 -12.69 2.48
N TYR A 22 12.40 -12.16 3.58
CA TYR A 22 13.03 -12.18 4.90
C TYR A 22 12.57 -13.36 5.76
N ASP A 23 11.95 -14.38 5.15
CA ASP A 23 11.42 -15.58 5.82
C ASP A 23 10.35 -15.30 6.90
N GLN A 24 9.72 -14.12 6.85
CA GLN A 24 8.68 -13.71 7.79
C GLN A 24 7.31 -14.20 7.32
N VAL A 25 7.09 -15.53 7.40
CA VAL A 25 5.89 -16.19 6.87
C VAL A 25 4.60 -15.68 7.53
N TYR A 26 4.63 -15.38 8.83
CA TYR A 26 3.48 -14.84 9.57
C TYR A 26 3.00 -13.49 9.00
N LEU A 27 3.93 -12.54 8.81
CA LEU A 27 3.63 -11.24 8.24
C LEU A 27 3.19 -11.35 6.78
N THR A 28 3.82 -12.25 6.02
CA THR A 28 3.46 -12.53 4.63
C THR A 28 1.99 -12.88 4.49
N GLY A 29 1.49 -13.83 5.31
CA GLY A 29 0.08 -14.24 5.29
C GLY A 29 -0.88 -13.11 5.65
N ILE A 30 -0.55 -12.32 6.68
CA ILE A 30 -1.35 -11.16 7.10
C ILE A 30 -1.48 -10.15 5.96
N PHE A 31 -0.37 -9.75 5.34
CA PHE A 31 -0.38 -8.77 4.26
C PHE A 31 -0.96 -9.33 2.95
N ALA A 32 -0.85 -10.63 2.68
CA ALA A 32 -1.46 -11.27 1.52
C ALA A 32 -2.99 -11.26 1.60
N LEU A 33 -3.55 -11.46 2.81
CA LEU A 33 -4.99 -11.50 3.06
C LEU A 33 -5.59 -10.13 3.36
N ALA A 34 -4.80 -9.17 3.86
CA ALA A 34 -5.22 -7.81 4.18
C ALA A 34 -6.04 -7.10 3.07
N PRO A 35 -5.71 -7.18 1.76
CA PRO A 35 -6.50 -6.51 0.74
C PRO A 35 -7.90 -7.14 0.55
N LEU A 36 -8.15 -8.38 1.01
CA LEU A 36 -9.50 -8.96 1.01
C LEU A 36 -10.45 -8.18 1.93
N CYS A 37 -9.92 -7.51 2.96
CA CYS A 37 -10.69 -6.66 3.85
C CYS A 37 -11.36 -5.47 3.12
N ILE A 38 -10.95 -5.13 1.89
CA ILE A 38 -11.63 -4.13 1.03
C ILE A 38 -13.09 -4.54 0.71
N LEU A 39 -13.37 -5.85 0.69
CA LEU A 39 -14.73 -6.39 0.49
C LEU A 39 -15.65 -6.03 1.65
N ILE A 40 -15.10 -5.90 2.86
CA ILE A 40 -15.81 -5.42 4.03
C ILE A 40 -16.04 -3.93 3.80
N LYS A 41 -17.29 -3.54 3.50
CA LYS A 41 -17.68 -2.16 3.11
C LYS A 41 -17.52 -1.11 4.24
N HIS A 42 -16.73 -1.41 5.26
CA HIS A 42 -16.56 -0.63 6.47
C HIS A 42 -15.50 0.48 6.31
N ARG A 43 -15.84 1.70 6.74
CA ARG A 43 -15.02 2.92 6.54
C ARG A 43 -13.69 2.86 7.30
N LEU A 44 -13.69 2.29 8.50
CA LEU A 44 -12.49 2.14 9.33
C LEU A 44 -11.50 1.16 8.71
N VAL A 45 -11.99 0.04 8.16
CA VAL A 45 -11.12 -0.97 7.54
C VAL A 45 -10.36 -0.37 6.37
N MET A 46 -11.04 0.41 5.53
CA MET A 46 -10.39 1.09 4.41
C MET A 46 -9.33 2.10 4.88
N ARG A 47 -9.60 2.86 5.95
CA ARG A 47 -8.62 3.78 6.53
C ARG A 47 -7.41 3.06 7.12
N LEU A 48 -7.64 1.97 7.85
CA LEU A 48 -6.55 1.17 8.42
C LEU A 48 -5.62 0.67 7.31
N LEU A 49 -6.17 0.12 6.22
CA LEU A 49 -5.37 -0.34 5.09
C LEU A 49 -4.51 0.77 4.47
N GLN A 50 -5.02 2.00 4.41
CA GLN A 50 -4.28 3.16 3.90
C GLN A 50 -3.18 3.62 4.85
N VAL A 51 -3.46 3.69 6.14
CA VAL A 51 -2.47 4.07 7.16
C VAL A 51 -1.33 3.05 7.17
N VAL A 52 -1.65 1.76 7.10
CA VAL A 52 -0.66 0.69 7.01
C VAL A 52 0.24 0.87 5.79
N LEU A 53 -0.33 1.06 4.58
CA LEU A 53 0.46 1.32 3.38
C LEU A 53 1.32 2.58 3.50
N PHE A 54 0.80 3.63 4.15
CA PHE A 54 1.53 4.88 4.36
C PHE A 54 2.75 4.66 5.26
N VAL A 55 2.57 3.95 6.38
CA VAL A 55 3.66 3.59 7.29
C VAL A 55 4.69 2.71 6.58
N CYS A 56 4.25 1.73 5.79
CA CYS A 56 5.14 0.84 5.04
C CYS A 56 6.03 1.56 4.02
N ILE A 57 5.60 2.70 3.46
CA ILE A 57 6.46 3.51 2.58
C ILE A 57 7.75 3.90 3.30
N PHE A 58 7.65 4.37 4.54
CA PHE A 58 8.83 4.83 5.29
C PHE A 58 9.52 3.67 6.01
N ALA A 59 8.75 2.84 6.72
CA ALA A 59 9.28 1.80 7.60
C ALA A 59 9.86 0.60 6.85
N VAL A 60 9.31 0.26 5.68
CA VAL A 60 9.77 -0.90 4.89
C VAL A 60 10.54 -0.41 3.68
N TRP A 61 9.86 0.27 2.74
CA TRP A 61 10.49 0.65 1.47
C TRP A 61 11.63 1.66 1.67
N GLY A 62 11.47 2.66 2.54
CA GLY A 62 12.51 3.63 2.86
C GLY A 62 13.76 2.98 3.46
N VAL A 63 13.58 2.16 4.50
CA VAL A 63 14.68 1.42 5.15
C VAL A 63 15.39 0.52 4.15
N THR A 64 14.66 -0.34 3.43
CA THR A 64 15.24 -1.24 2.42
C THR A 64 16.00 -0.47 1.35
N THR A 65 15.48 0.67 0.89
CA THR A 65 16.14 1.50 -0.13
C THR A 65 17.48 2.01 0.37
N ILE A 66 17.53 2.54 1.59
CA ILE A 66 18.77 3.06 2.18
C ILE A 66 19.79 1.93 2.35
N GLU A 67 19.38 0.80 2.93
CA GLU A 67 20.26 -0.35 3.13
C GLU A 67 20.84 -0.89 1.83
N THR A 68 19.99 -1.05 0.80
CA THR A 68 20.46 -1.57 -0.50
C THR A 68 21.27 -0.55 -1.28
N ILE A 69 21.01 0.76 -1.16
CA ILE A 69 21.88 1.79 -1.74
C ILE A 69 23.25 1.78 -1.07
N GLN A 70 23.30 1.73 0.26
CA GLN A 70 24.56 1.70 1.01
C GLN A 70 25.39 0.47 0.64
N MET A 71 24.77 -0.71 0.57
CA MET A 71 25.42 -1.93 0.07
C MET A 71 25.99 -1.74 -1.35
N ARG A 72 25.21 -1.14 -2.26
CA ARG A 72 25.65 -0.93 -3.66
C ARG A 72 26.81 0.05 -3.77
N ILE A 73 26.82 1.11 -2.95
CA ILE A 73 27.93 2.08 -2.86
C ILE A 73 29.18 1.38 -2.36
N ALA A 74 29.08 0.56 -1.30
CA ALA A 74 30.20 -0.20 -0.76
C ALA A 74 30.79 -1.22 -1.76
N HIS A 75 29.96 -1.73 -2.67
CA HIS A 75 30.36 -2.66 -3.73
C HIS A 75 30.73 -1.96 -5.05
N GLU A 76 30.82 -0.63 -5.08
CA GLU A 76 31.12 0.17 -6.29
C GLU A 76 30.19 -0.13 -7.49
N THR A 77 28.96 -0.57 -7.21
CA THR A 77 27.97 -0.92 -8.23
C THR A 77 26.98 0.22 -8.47
N PRO A 78 26.36 0.30 -9.67
CA PRO A 78 25.44 1.38 -10.00
C PRO A 78 24.17 1.36 -9.15
N TRP A 79 24.09 2.27 -8.17
CA TRP A 79 22.99 2.41 -7.22
C TRP A 79 21.84 3.32 -7.72
N ILE A 80 22.11 4.19 -8.69
CA ILE A 80 21.11 5.15 -9.21
C ILE A 80 19.90 4.42 -9.82
N ARG A 81 20.14 3.31 -10.54
CA ARG A 81 19.06 2.49 -11.12
C ARG A 81 18.16 1.90 -10.03
N LEU A 82 18.77 1.41 -8.94
CA LEU A 82 18.05 0.87 -7.79
C LEU A 82 17.21 1.96 -7.11
N ALA A 83 17.79 3.14 -6.88
CA ALA A 83 17.09 4.28 -6.29
C ALA A 83 15.86 4.70 -7.12
N ALA A 84 16.00 4.72 -8.45
CA ALA A 84 14.88 5.03 -9.34
C ALA A 84 13.76 3.97 -9.29
N ILE A 85 14.11 2.69 -9.22
CA ILE A 85 13.12 1.60 -9.08
C ILE A 85 12.39 1.70 -7.74
N MET A 86 13.13 1.83 -6.64
CA MET A 86 12.55 1.91 -5.29
C MET A 86 11.70 3.17 -5.13
N GLY A 87 12.16 4.32 -5.63
CA GLY A 87 11.36 5.55 -5.68
C GLY A 87 10.06 5.36 -6.46
N SER A 88 10.11 4.64 -7.59
CA SER A 88 8.90 4.30 -8.35
C SER A 88 7.94 3.41 -7.56
N VAL A 89 8.45 2.44 -6.80
CA VAL A 89 7.64 1.58 -5.90
C VAL A 89 6.98 2.40 -4.79
N MET A 90 7.70 3.36 -4.19
CA MET A 90 7.14 4.25 -3.18
C MET A 90 6.03 5.14 -3.75
N LEU A 91 6.24 5.71 -4.95
CA LEU A 91 5.22 6.50 -5.65
C LEU A 91 3.99 5.66 -6.03
N PHE A 92 4.20 4.41 -6.48
CA PHE A 92 3.11 3.48 -6.75
C PHE A 92 2.28 3.18 -5.49
N THR A 93 2.95 3.00 -4.36
CA THR A 93 2.30 2.78 -3.05
C THR A 93 1.50 4.02 -2.62
N LEU A 94 2.04 5.23 -2.81
CA LEU A 94 1.30 6.49 -2.60
C LEU A 94 0.06 6.60 -3.50
N GLY A 95 0.20 6.27 -4.78
CA GLY A 95 -0.92 6.23 -5.74
C GLY A 95 -2.03 5.28 -5.29
N SER A 96 -1.67 4.14 -4.70
CA SER A 96 -2.62 3.17 -4.13
C SER A 96 -3.38 3.74 -2.91
N ILE A 97 -2.70 4.52 -2.06
CA ILE A 97 -3.34 5.21 -0.92
C ILE A 97 -4.34 6.26 -1.40
N LEU A 98 -3.95 7.09 -2.39
CA LEU A 98 -4.84 8.07 -3.02
C LEU A 98 -6.06 7.40 -3.68
N CYS A 99 -5.83 6.22 -4.27
CA CYS A 99 -6.90 5.37 -4.78
C CYS A 99 -7.89 4.96 -3.68
N GLY A 100 -7.40 4.49 -2.53
CA GLY A 100 -8.27 4.21 -1.38
C GLY A 100 -9.12 5.42 -0.95
N ASN A 101 -8.55 6.63 -0.97
CA ASN A 101 -9.21 7.82 -0.43
C ASN A 101 -10.36 8.27 -1.32
N GLY A 102 -10.17 8.15 -2.65
CA GLY A 102 -11.26 8.40 -3.61
C GLY A 102 -12.43 7.42 -3.46
N ILE A 103 -12.19 6.15 -3.12
CA ILE A 103 -13.26 5.17 -2.88
C ILE A 103 -14.04 5.55 -1.62
N LEU A 104 -13.32 5.97 -0.58
CA LEU A 104 -13.92 6.38 0.68
C LEU A 104 -14.81 7.63 0.51
N ARG A 105 -14.33 8.62 -0.24
CA ARG A 105 -15.06 9.87 -0.53
C ARG A 105 -16.36 9.60 -1.30
N LEU A 106 -16.33 8.68 -2.28
CA LEU A 106 -17.52 8.27 -3.04
C LEU A 106 -18.54 7.55 -2.14
N ARG A 107 -18.10 6.67 -1.23
CA ARG A 107 -19.00 5.97 -0.29
C ARG A 107 -19.64 6.92 0.73
N MET A 108 -18.91 7.92 1.22
CA MET A 108 -19.46 8.93 2.13
C MET A 108 -20.56 9.77 1.46
N HIS A 109 -20.35 10.16 0.20
CA HIS A 109 -21.34 10.92 -0.55
C HIS A 109 -22.65 10.13 -0.66
N HIS A 110 -22.58 8.85 -1.03
CA HIS A 110 -23.77 8.00 -1.16
C HIS A 110 -24.51 7.77 0.17
N SER A 111 -23.81 7.69 1.30
CA SER A 111 -24.44 7.58 2.62
C SER A 111 -25.20 8.85 3.02
N ARG A 112 -24.74 10.04 2.60
CA ARG A 112 -25.34 11.33 2.95
C ARG A 112 -26.72 11.53 2.32
N TRP A 113 -26.94 11.00 1.12
CA TRP A 113 -28.24 11.02 0.42
C TRP A 113 -29.25 10.01 0.98
N ARG A 114 -28.79 8.98 1.69
CA ARG A 114 -29.68 7.99 2.33
C ARG A 114 -30.26 8.49 3.65
N THR A 115 -29.63 9.50 4.27
CA THR A 115 -30.02 10.04 5.58
C THR A 115 -30.69 11.41 5.48
N SER A 116 -31.04 11.92 4.30
CA SER A 116 -31.89 13.12 4.26
C SER A 116 -33.32 12.71 4.66
N PRO A 117 -33.87 13.22 5.76
CA PRO A 117 -35.28 13.05 6.06
C PRO A 117 -36.02 14.00 5.12
N ILE A 118 -36.29 13.54 3.90
CA ILE A 118 -37.33 14.16 3.08
C ILE A 118 -38.59 13.34 3.31
N ARG A 119 -39.25 13.65 4.42
CA ARG A 119 -40.69 13.51 4.56
C ARG A 119 -41.19 14.50 5.60
#